data_AF-A0A952XAH8-F1
#
_entry.id   AF-A0A952XAH8-F1
#
_cell.length_a   1.000
_cell.length_b   1.000
_cell.length_c   1.000
_cell.angle_alpha   90.00
_cell.angle_beta   90.00
_cell.angle_gamma   90.00
#
_symmetry.space_group_name_H-M   'P 1'
#
loop_
_entity.id
_entity.type
_entity.pdbx_description
1 polymer ?
#
loop_
_entity_poly.entity_id
_entity_poly.type
_entity_poly.pdbx_seq_one_letter_code
_entity_poly.pdbx_strand_id
1 'polypeptide(L)'
;MSQPAFAPEPDDYDAIEQAVRETPRGRWFLEEFAHRHASGAAEVVAAIEKLARETDAGLRLGFVYHEAQELARALAEAQAGFAEVGPDETAADPAAIADTAARAATDIASAAERLQEIAEALRGKGADADLCDEIETHAGGIFMAAAYEELTGKRIAAVAAALDRIEERISRLIERWENEVR
;
A
#
# COMPACT_ATOMS: atom_id res chain seq x y z
N MET A 1 -65.35 6.74 27.77
CA MET A 1 -63.99 6.33 27.33
C MET A 1 -64.12 4.93 26.79
N SER A 2 -64.07 4.74 25.47
CA SER A 2 -64.22 3.41 24.84
C SER A 2 -62.91 2.64 24.94
N GLN A 3 -62.97 1.49 25.58
CA GLN A 3 -61.96 0.45 25.61
C GLN A 3 -61.71 -0.05 24.17
N PRO A 4 -60.48 -0.35 23.73
CA PRO A 4 -60.29 -1.06 22.48
C PRO A 4 -60.88 -2.47 22.64
N ALA A 5 -61.81 -2.84 21.76
CA ALA A 5 -62.68 -4.01 21.90
C ALA A 5 -62.01 -5.36 21.60
N PHE A 6 -60.70 -5.40 21.34
CA PHE A 6 -59.97 -6.62 21.07
C PHE A 6 -58.47 -6.38 21.24
N ALA A 7 -57.80 -7.19 22.07
CA ALA A 7 -56.36 -7.18 22.26
C ALA A 7 -55.85 -8.60 21.96
N PRO A 8 -55.52 -8.91 20.69
CA PRO A 8 -55.11 -10.26 20.30
C PRO A 8 -53.79 -10.64 20.94
N GLU A 9 -53.71 -11.87 21.43
CA GLU A 9 -52.47 -12.55 21.78
C GLU A 9 -51.80 -13.11 20.51
N PRO A 10 -50.47 -13.38 20.52
CA PRO A 10 -49.76 -13.89 19.33
C PRO A 10 -50.40 -15.16 18.73
N ASP A 11 -50.93 -16.03 19.58
CA ASP A 11 -51.59 -17.29 19.19
C ASP A 11 -53.01 -17.08 18.61
N ASP A 12 -53.64 -15.91 18.84
CA ASP A 12 -54.95 -15.57 18.29
C ASP A 12 -54.89 -15.32 16.78
N TYR A 13 -53.71 -14.95 16.26
CA TYR A 13 -53.54 -14.64 14.85
C TYR A 13 -53.87 -15.85 13.98
N ASP A 14 -53.30 -17.01 14.29
CA ASP A 14 -53.49 -18.25 13.51
C ASP A 14 -54.94 -18.74 13.59
N ALA A 15 -55.56 -18.65 14.78
CA ALA A 15 -56.95 -19.02 14.99
C ALA A 15 -57.92 -18.09 14.21
N ILE A 16 -57.64 -16.79 14.18
CA ILE A 16 -58.42 -15.81 13.42
C ILE A 16 -58.20 -15.98 11.92
N GLU A 17 -56.97 -16.20 11.48
CA GLU A 17 -56.66 -16.48 10.07
C GLU A 17 -57.42 -17.72 9.59
N GLN A 18 -57.43 -18.80 10.39
CA GLN A 18 -58.16 -20.02 10.09
C GLN A 18 -59.67 -19.74 9.98
N ALA A 19 -60.27 -19.04 10.94
CA ALA A 19 -61.69 -18.69 10.92
C ALA A 19 -62.07 -17.79 9.72
N VAL A 20 -61.21 -16.85 9.32
CA VAL A 20 -61.42 -15.99 8.15
C VAL A 20 -61.36 -16.82 6.85
N ARG A 21 -60.42 -17.77 6.75
CA ARG A 21 -60.25 -18.65 5.58
C ARG A 21 -61.41 -19.62 5.35
N GLU A 22 -62.23 -19.93 6.35
CA GLU A 22 -63.38 -20.83 6.19
C GLU A 22 -64.41 -20.28 5.18
N THR A 23 -64.56 -18.96 5.10
CA THR A 23 -65.54 -18.32 4.21
C THR A 23 -64.93 -17.94 2.85
N PRO A 24 -65.69 -18.04 1.74
CA PRO A 24 -65.24 -17.57 0.42
C PRO A 24 -64.84 -16.09 0.41
N ARG A 25 -65.56 -15.25 1.17
CA ARG A 25 -65.30 -13.81 1.27
C ARG A 25 -64.01 -13.50 2.04
N GLY A 26 -63.72 -14.27 3.09
CA GLY A 26 -62.49 -14.10 3.87
C GLY A 26 -61.23 -14.54 3.10
N ARG A 27 -61.30 -15.62 2.30
CA ARG A 27 -60.20 -16.00 1.40
C ARG A 27 -59.87 -14.91 0.40
N TRP A 28 -60.88 -14.37 -0.30
CA TRP A 28 -60.68 -13.24 -1.22
C TRP A 28 -60.10 -12.01 -0.51
N PHE A 29 -60.58 -11.68 0.70
CA PHE A 29 -60.03 -10.56 1.47
C PHE A 29 -58.55 -10.75 1.81
N LEU A 30 -58.13 -11.93 2.24
CA LEU A 30 -56.72 -12.21 2.55
C LEU A 30 -55.84 -12.17 1.30
N GLU A 31 -56.32 -12.70 0.16
CA GLU A 31 -55.61 -12.60 -1.13
C GLU A 31 -55.45 -11.14 -1.57
N GLU A 32 -56.52 -10.36 -1.52
CA GLU A 32 -56.50 -8.94 -1.89
C GLU A 32 -55.67 -8.10 -0.89
N PHE A 33 -55.75 -8.41 0.41
CA PHE A 33 -54.94 -7.78 1.44
C PHE A 33 -53.45 -8.06 1.23
N ALA A 34 -53.08 -9.31 1.01
CA ALA A 34 -51.70 -9.70 0.69
C ALA A 34 -51.23 -9.01 -0.60
N HIS A 35 -52.06 -8.97 -1.64
CA HIS A 35 -51.72 -8.31 -2.91
C HIS A 35 -51.45 -6.81 -2.73
N ARG A 36 -52.30 -6.10 -1.98
CA ARG A 36 -52.15 -4.64 -1.74
C ARG A 36 -50.98 -4.28 -0.84
N HIS A 37 -50.57 -5.17 0.06
CA HIS A 37 -49.48 -4.91 1.01
C HIS A 37 -48.15 -5.57 0.60
N ALA A 38 -48.15 -6.44 -0.41
CA ALA A 38 -46.94 -7.07 -0.94
C ALA A 38 -45.94 -6.05 -1.48
N SER A 39 -46.41 -4.94 -2.05
CA SER A 39 -45.53 -3.85 -2.52
C SER A 39 -44.74 -3.22 -1.36
N GLY A 40 -45.41 -2.90 -0.25
CA GLY A 40 -44.75 -2.34 0.93
C GLY A 40 -43.76 -3.32 1.57
N ALA A 41 -44.10 -4.61 1.63
CA ALA A 41 -43.17 -5.64 2.10
C ALA A 41 -41.94 -5.76 1.18
N ALA A 42 -42.14 -5.74 -0.14
CA ALA A 42 -41.05 -5.79 -1.11
C ALA A 42 -40.16 -4.53 -1.06
N GLU A 43 -40.74 -3.35 -0.84
CA GLU A 43 -39.99 -2.11 -0.65
C GLU A 43 -39.10 -2.15 0.60
N VAL A 44 -39.59 -2.68 1.71
CA VAL A 44 -38.81 -2.83 2.95
C VAL A 44 -37.67 -3.83 2.76
N VAL A 45 -37.93 -4.99 2.13
CA VAL A 45 -36.87 -5.97 1.82
C VAL A 45 -35.81 -5.35 0.92
N ALA A 46 -36.21 -4.64 -0.14
CA ALA A 46 -35.27 -3.95 -1.03
C ALA A 46 -34.45 -2.88 -0.31
N ALA A 47 -35.05 -2.15 0.63
CA ALA A 47 -34.36 -1.17 1.47
C ALA A 47 -33.34 -1.83 2.41
N ILE A 48 -33.69 -2.96 3.03
CA ILE A 48 -32.78 -3.74 3.87
C ILE A 48 -31.61 -4.29 3.04
N GLU A 49 -31.86 -4.84 1.85
CA GLU A 49 -30.81 -5.34 0.96
C GLU A 49 -29.88 -4.21 0.49
N LYS A 50 -30.42 -3.02 0.24
CA LYS A 50 -29.63 -1.83 -0.07
C LYS A 50 -28.75 -1.44 1.12
N LEU A 51 -29.33 -1.35 2.32
CA LEU A 51 -28.60 -1.00 3.54
C LEU A 51 -27.51 -2.04 3.86
N ALA A 52 -27.80 -3.33 3.70
CA ALA A 52 -26.83 -4.41 3.91
C ALA A 52 -25.64 -4.29 2.94
N ARG A 53 -25.88 -3.98 1.66
CA ARG A 53 -24.83 -3.72 0.67
C ARG A 53 -23.98 -2.49 1.01
N GLU A 54 -24.62 -1.39 1.40
CA GLU A 54 -23.93 -0.17 1.81
C GLU A 54 -23.09 -0.39 3.09
N THR A 55 -23.61 -1.16 4.04
CA THR A 55 -22.90 -1.53 5.28
C THR A 55 -21.69 -2.42 5.00
N ASP A 56 -21.84 -3.46 4.17
CA ASP A 56 -20.74 -4.35 3.75
C ASP A 56 -19.67 -3.56 2.97
N ALA A 57 -20.09 -2.66 2.07
CA ALA A 57 -19.17 -1.76 1.38
C ALA A 57 -18.40 -0.86 2.37
N GLY A 58 -19.08 -0.28 3.37
CA GLY A 58 -18.44 0.53 4.42
C GLY A 58 -17.41 -0.25 5.24
N LEU A 59 -17.72 -1.49 5.63
CA LEU A 59 -16.78 -2.36 6.35
C LEU A 59 -15.56 -2.72 5.51
N ARG A 60 -15.75 -3.07 4.23
CA ARG A 60 -14.65 -3.36 3.29
C ARG A 60 -13.76 -2.16 3.06
N LEU A 61 -14.35 -0.97 2.94
CA LEU A 61 -13.60 0.29 2.80
C LEU A 61 -12.81 0.62 4.07
N GLY A 62 -13.40 0.42 5.25
CA GLY A 62 -12.70 0.58 6.54
C GLY A 62 -11.50 -0.36 6.68
N PHE A 63 -11.62 -1.62 6.23
CA PHE A 63 -10.50 -2.56 6.15
C PHE A 63 -9.39 -2.04 5.22
N VAL A 64 -9.72 -1.60 4.01
CA VAL A 64 -8.72 -1.06 3.06
C VAL A 64 -7.99 0.17 3.62
N TYR A 65 -8.70 1.06 4.32
CA TYR A 65 -8.09 2.22 4.97
C TYR A 65 -7.09 1.79 6.06
N HIS A 66 -7.46 0.81 6.89
CA HIS A 66 -6.56 0.27 7.91
C HIS A 66 -5.30 -0.36 7.29
N GLU A 67 -5.46 -1.21 6.27
CA GLU A 67 -4.33 -1.81 5.55
C GLU A 67 -3.44 -0.76 4.88
N ALA A 68 -4.02 0.32 4.35
CA ALA A 68 -3.26 1.43 3.79
C ALA A 68 -2.41 2.15 4.86
N GLN A 69 -2.94 2.35 6.07
CA GLN A 69 -2.19 2.93 7.19
C GLN A 69 -1.05 2.01 7.65
N GLU A 70 -1.29 0.70 7.74
CA GLU A 70 -0.25 -0.27 8.10
C GLU A 70 0.86 -0.32 7.04
N LEU A 71 0.50 -0.29 5.75
CA LEU A 71 1.48 -0.20 4.66
C LEU A 71 2.29 1.09 4.71
N ALA A 72 1.67 2.23 5.02
CA ALA A 72 2.38 3.50 5.19
C ALA A 72 3.42 3.42 6.31
N ARG A 73 3.07 2.80 7.45
CA ARG A 73 3.99 2.60 8.59
C ARG A 73 5.17 1.70 8.21
N ALA A 74 4.89 0.55 7.62
CA ALA A 74 5.92 -0.39 7.19
C ALA A 74 6.89 0.24 6.17
N LEU A 75 6.38 1.11 5.31
CA LEU A 75 7.20 1.83 4.33
C LEU A 75 8.12 2.86 4.98
N ALA A 76 7.59 3.62 5.95
CA ALA A 76 8.38 4.57 6.73
C ALA A 76 9.49 3.86 7.55
N GLU A 77 9.18 2.69 8.13
CA GLU A 77 10.18 1.86 8.81
C GLU A 77 11.27 1.35 7.84
N ALA A 78 10.87 0.91 6.65
CA ALA A 78 11.82 0.48 5.62
C ALA A 78 12.74 1.62 5.16
N GLN A 79 12.21 2.83 5.00
CA GLN A 79 13.00 4.04 4.68
C GLN A 79 13.95 4.42 5.82
N ALA A 80 13.50 4.38 7.07
CA ALA A 80 14.34 4.65 8.24
C ALA A 80 15.51 3.66 8.36
N GLY A 81 15.29 2.39 8.02
CA GLY A 81 16.34 1.38 7.97
C GLY A 81 17.46 1.68 6.97
N PHE A 82 17.20 2.42 5.90
CA PHE A 82 18.25 2.88 4.98
C PHE A 82 19.12 4.00 5.59
N ALA A 83 18.55 4.84 6.45
CA ALA A 83 19.28 5.92 7.11
C ALA A 83 20.26 5.41 8.19
N GLU A 84 19.96 4.29 8.85
CA GLU A 84 20.81 3.71 9.91
C GLU A 84 22.09 3.03 9.39
N VAL A 85 22.19 2.72 8.09
CA VAL A 85 23.31 1.97 7.51
C VAL A 85 24.46 2.87 7.02
N GLY A 86 24.29 4.20 7.07
CA GLY A 86 25.31 5.16 6.64
C GLY A 86 26.39 5.46 7.70
N PRO A 87 27.66 5.70 7.30
CA PRO A 87 28.74 6.09 8.23
C PRO A 87 28.61 7.52 8.80
N ASP A 88 27.60 8.28 8.36
CA ASP A 88 27.33 9.65 8.79
C ASP A 88 25.83 9.76 9.15
N GLU A 89 25.51 9.96 10.43
CA GLU A 89 24.14 10.02 10.99
C GLU A 89 23.27 11.14 10.37
N THR A 90 23.84 11.97 9.49
CA THR A 90 23.20 13.14 8.90
C THR A 90 22.52 12.90 7.54
N ALA A 91 22.78 11.78 6.88
CA ALA A 91 22.17 11.45 5.59
C ALA A 91 20.89 10.60 5.78
N ALA A 92 19.82 11.24 6.27
CA ALA A 92 18.51 10.60 6.45
C ALA A 92 17.80 10.24 5.13
N ASP A 93 18.34 10.67 3.98
CA ASP A 93 17.75 10.44 2.66
C ASP A 93 18.53 9.35 1.90
N PRO A 94 17.90 8.20 1.58
CA PRO A 94 18.50 7.15 0.76
C PRO A 94 19.05 7.64 -0.59
N ALA A 95 18.46 8.69 -1.18
CA ALA A 95 18.97 9.30 -2.40
C ALA A 95 20.30 10.02 -2.16
N ALA A 96 20.44 10.72 -1.04
CA ALA A 96 21.70 11.38 -0.66
C ALA A 96 22.83 10.37 -0.38
N ILE A 97 22.49 9.21 0.20
CA ILE A 97 23.44 8.10 0.40
C ILE A 97 23.92 7.58 -0.96
N ALA A 98 23.01 7.34 -1.91
CA ALA A 98 23.37 6.88 -3.25
C ALA A 98 24.25 7.90 -4.00
N ASP A 99 23.94 9.20 -3.89
CA ASP A 99 24.75 10.27 -4.48
C ASP A 99 26.16 10.32 -3.87
N THR A 100 26.27 10.14 -2.56
CA THR A 100 27.56 10.11 -1.85
C THR A 100 28.39 8.91 -2.30
N ALA A 101 27.77 7.73 -2.41
CA ALA A 101 28.42 6.52 -2.92
C ALA A 101 28.88 6.70 -4.38
N ALA A 102 28.09 7.34 -5.22
CA ALA A 102 28.46 7.61 -6.61
C ALA A 102 29.67 8.56 -6.73
N ARG A 103 29.75 9.59 -5.88
CA ARG A 103 30.91 10.49 -5.81
C ARG A 103 32.16 9.73 -5.35
N ALA A 104 32.05 8.94 -4.30
CA ALA A 104 33.17 8.12 -3.81
C ALA A 104 33.68 7.14 -4.88
N ALA A 105 32.78 6.48 -5.62
CA ALA A 105 33.16 5.62 -6.74
C ALA A 105 33.92 6.37 -7.84
N THR A 106 33.48 7.59 -8.16
CA THR A 106 34.16 8.47 -9.13
C THR A 106 35.57 8.86 -8.67
N ASP A 107 35.73 9.20 -7.39
CA ASP A 107 37.02 9.57 -6.82
C ASP A 107 37.98 8.36 -6.80
N ILE A 108 37.48 7.16 -6.48
CA ILE A 108 38.26 5.91 -6.51
C ILE A 108 38.69 5.58 -7.94
N ALA A 109 37.80 5.73 -8.93
CA ALA A 109 38.13 5.51 -10.33
C ALA A 109 39.23 6.47 -10.81
N SER A 110 39.12 7.75 -10.44
CA SER A 110 40.14 8.77 -10.77
C SER A 110 41.49 8.46 -10.11
N ALA A 111 41.49 7.95 -8.88
CA ALA A 111 42.71 7.52 -8.20
C ALA A 111 43.35 6.30 -8.88
N ALA A 112 42.55 5.35 -9.37
CA ALA A 112 43.03 4.20 -10.13
C ALA A 112 43.65 4.63 -11.47
N GLU A 113 43.02 5.55 -12.20
CA GLU A 113 43.60 6.14 -13.42
C GLU A 113 44.94 6.81 -13.12
N ARG A 114 45.02 7.58 -12.02
CA ARG A 114 46.26 8.22 -11.59
C ARG A 114 47.36 7.21 -11.27
N LEU A 115 47.03 6.06 -10.68
CA LEU A 115 47.98 4.98 -10.43
C LEU A 115 48.54 4.39 -11.74
N GLN A 116 47.70 4.23 -12.76
CA GLN A 116 48.13 3.76 -14.08
C GLN A 116 49.11 4.73 -14.74
N GLU A 117 48.79 6.04 -14.74
CA GLU A 117 49.70 7.07 -15.25
C GLU A 117 51.06 7.09 -14.51
N ILE A 118 51.04 6.87 -13.19
CA ILE A 118 52.26 6.80 -12.39
C ILE A 118 53.09 5.56 -12.78
N ALA A 119 52.45 4.40 -12.97
CA ALA A 119 53.12 3.18 -13.42
C ALA A 119 53.78 3.36 -14.79
N GLU A 120 53.07 3.94 -15.76
CA GLU A 120 53.62 4.27 -17.08
C GLU A 120 54.83 5.23 -16.98
N ALA A 121 54.71 6.27 -16.15
CA ALA A 121 55.79 7.24 -15.95
C ALA A 121 57.02 6.63 -15.25
N LEU A 122 56.82 5.67 -14.34
CA LEU A 122 57.89 4.92 -13.69
C LEU A 122 58.58 4.00 -14.70
N ARG A 123 57.80 3.27 -15.51
CA ARG A 123 58.32 2.42 -16.59
C ARG A 123 59.17 3.24 -17.56
N GLY A 124 58.69 4.41 -17.98
CA GLY A 124 59.44 5.33 -18.84
C GLY A 124 60.75 5.87 -18.25
N LYS A 125 60.89 5.86 -16.92
CA LYS A 125 62.12 6.24 -16.19
C LYS A 125 63.05 5.07 -15.90
N GLY A 126 62.73 3.86 -16.36
CA GLY A 126 63.53 2.66 -16.18
C GLY A 126 63.30 1.94 -14.85
N ALA A 127 62.12 2.13 -14.22
CA ALA A 127 61.71 1.28 -13.10
C ALA A 127 61.51 -0.19 -13.55
N ASP A 128 61.46 -1.10 -12.58
CA ASP A 128 61.21 -2.52 -12.82
C ASP A 128 59.86 -2.73 -13.53
N ALA A 129 59.87 -3.50 -14.62
CA ALA A 129 58.70 -3.70 -15.47
C ALA A 129 57.63 -4.56 -14.79
N ASP A 130 58.03 -5.60 -14.05
CA ASP A 130 57.11 -6.52 -13.39
C ASP A 130 56.35 -5.80 -12.28
N LEU A 131 57.02 -4.91 -11.53
CA LEU A 131 56.37 -4.05 -10.53
C LEU A 131 55.40 -3.05 -11.17
N CYS A 132 55.71 -2.51 -12.36
CA CYS A 132 54.78 -1.62 -13.07
C CYS A 132 53.54 -2.37 -13.56
N ASP A 133 53.71 -3.59 -14.08
CA ASP A 133 52.61 -4.46 -14.51
C ASP A 133 51.69 -4.84 -13.32
N GLU A 134 52.27 -5.07 -12.14
CA GLU A 134 51.51 -5.35 -10.91
C GLU A 134 50.67 -4.14 -10.47
N ILE A 135 51.24 -2.92 -10.52
CA ILE A 135 50.50 -1.68 -10.24
C ILE A 135 49.35 -1.49 -11.23
N GLU A 136 49.60 -1.64 -12.54
CA GLU A 136 48.57 -1.50 -13.57
C GLU A 136 47.44 -2.52 -13.39
N THR A 137 47.78 -3.76 -13.03
CA THR A 137 46.80 -4.82 -12.74
C THR A 137 45.93 -4.46 -11.54
N HIS A 138 46.53 -4.00 -10.44
CA HIS A 138 45.78 -3.59 -9.26
C HIS A 138 44.92 -2.35 -9.51
N ALA A 139 45.45 -1.36 -10.22
CA ALA A 139 44.71 -0.16 -10.59
C ALA A 139 43.48 -0.51 -11.47
N GLY A 140 43.64 -1.42 -12.45
CA GLY A 140 42.52 -1.95 -13.23
C GLY A 140 41.48 -2.65 -12.35
N GLY A 141 41.92 -3.45 -11.37
CA GLY A 141 41.03 -4.08 -10.39
C GLY A 141 40.24 -3.08 -9.55
N ILE A 142 40.89 -2.03 -9.06
CA ILE A 142 40.26 -0.95 -8.27
C ILE A 142 39.23 -0.20 -9.11
N PHE A 143 39.57 0.16 -10.35
CA PHE A 143 38.65 0.83 -11.27
C PHE A 143 37.38 0.00 -11.51
N MET A 144 37.53 -1.30 -11.78
CA MET A 144 36.39 -2.19 -12.02
C MET A 144 35.53 -2.38 -10.76
N ALA A 145 36.15 -2.47 -9.58
CA ALA A 145 35.42 -2.54 -8.32
C ALA A 145 34.60 -1.28 -8.07
N ALA A 146 35.19 -0.10 -8.31
CA ALA A 146 34.50 1.18 -8.19
C ALA A 146 33.28 1.28 -9.13
N ALA A 147 33.43 0.83 -10.38
CA ALA A 147 32.32 0.80 -11.33
C ALA A 147 31.17 -0.15 -10.89
N TYR A 148 31.50 -1.28 -10.26
CA TYR A 148 30.49 -2.19 -9.72
C TYR A 148 29.74 -1.59 -8.50
N GLU A 149 30.46 -0.90 -7.63
CA GLU A 149 29.86 -0.16 -6.51
C GLU A 149 28.95 0.98 -6.98
N GLU A 150 29.36 1.72 -8.01
CA GLU A 150 28.52 2.78 -8.61
C GLU A 150 27.19 2.21 -9.13
N LEU A 151 27.23 1.05 -9.82
CA LEU A 151 26.02 0.35 -10.28
C LEU A 151 25.14 -0.11 -9.12
N THR A 152 25.75 -0.57 -8.02
CA THR A 152 25.04 -0.98 -6.82
C THR A 152 24.36 0.22 -6.15
N GLY A 153 25.05 1.34 -6.02
CA GLY A 153 24.48 2.60 -5.52
C GLY A 153 23.29 3.07 -6.36
N LYS A 154 23.39 3.05 -7.70
CA LYS A 154 22.27 3.39 -8.60
C LYS A 154 21.05 2.50 -8.42
N ARG A 155 21.25 1.20 -8.19
CA ARG A 155 20.15 0.25 -7.93
C ARG A 155 19.45 0.57 -6.61
N ILE A 156 20.22 0.87 -5.56
CA ILE A 156 19.66 1.28 -4.26
C ILE A 156 18.84 2.57 -4.43
N ALA A 157 19.37 3.57 -5.13
CA ALA A 157 18.65 4.82 -5.42
C ALA A 157 17.32 4.59 -6.15
N ALA A 158 17.33 3.68 -7.14
CA ALA A 158 16.13 3.33 -7.89
C ALA A 158 15.06 2.64 -7.04
N VAL A 159 15.48 1.81 -6.08
CA VAL A 159 14.58 1.17 -5.11
C VAL A 159 14.01 2.22 -4.15
N ALA A 160 14.85 3.10 -3.59
CA ALA A 160 14.39 4.19 -2.73
C ALA A 160 13.34 5.07 -3.42
N ALA A 161 13.61 5.53 -4.64
CA ALA A 161 12.64 6.31 -5.41
C ALA A 161 11.34 5.55 -5.75
N ALA A 162 11.38 4.21 -5.79
CA ALA A 162 10.16 3.41 -5.94
C ALA A 162 9.35 3.38 -4.64
N LEU A 163 10.01 3.25 -3.49
CA LEU A 163 9.38 3.31 -2.17
C LEU A 163 8.72 4.67 -1.94
N ASP A 164 9.41 5.77 -2.21
CA ASP A 164 8.83 7.13 -2.06
C ASP A 164 7.56 7.33 -2.89
N ARG A 165 7.54 6.79 -4.13
CA ARG A 165 6.36 6.86 -5.00
C ARG A 165 5.20 6.02 -4.48
N ILE A 166 5.47 4.90 -3.83
CA ILE A 166 4.45 4.07 -3.18
C ILE A 166 3.89 4.84 -1.99
N GLU A 167 4.74 5.46 -1.18
CA GLU A 167 4.37 6.26 -0.02
C GLU A 167 3.44 7.40 -0.42
N GLU A 168 3.85 8.20 -1.41
CA GLU A 168 3.05 9.33 -1.94
C GLU A 168 1.67 8.86 -2.44
N ARG A 169 1.58 7.64 -2.99
CA ARG A 169 0.32 7.10 -3.50
C ARG A 169 -0.58 6.59 -2.38
N ILE A 170 -0.01 6.00 -1.34
CA ILE A 170 -0.74 5.56 -0.15
C ILE A 170 -1.25 6.79 0.62
N SER A 171 -0.40 7.79 0.85
CA SER A 171 -0.77 9.04 1.53
C SER A 171 -1.92 9.75 0.80
N ARG A 172 -1.86 9.86 -0.54
CA ARG A 172 -2.98 10.39 -1.33
C ARG A 172 -4.26 9.57 -1.21
N LEU A 173 -4.17 8.25 -1.11
CA LEU A 173 -5.33 7.38 -0.93
C LEU A 173 -5.98 7.62 0.44
N ILE A 174 -5.17 7.72 1.49
CA ILE A 174 -5.60 8.03 2.86
C ILE A 174 -6.26 9.42 2.90
N GLU A 175 -5.60 10.45 2.37
CA GLU A 175 -6.13 11.83 2.32
C GLU A 175 -7.47 11.89 1.58
N ARG A 176 -7.58 11.22 0.42
CA ARG A 176 -8.83 11.18 -0.33
C ARG A 176 -9.95 10.54 0.48
N TRP A 177 -9.67 9.44 1.17
CA TRP A 177 -10.64 8.76 2.01
C TRP A 177 -11.11 9.64 3.18
N GLU A 178 -10.18 10.31 3.87
CA GLU A 178 -10.50 11.23 4.97
C GLU A 178 -11.37 12.41 4.53
N ASN A 179 -11.19 12.88 3.28
CA ASN A 179 -12.00 13.93 2.69
C ASN A 179 -13.39 13.46 2.22
N GLU A 180 -13.54 12.18 1.85
CA GLU A 180 -14.84 11.59 1.46
C GLU A 180 -15.71 11.23 2.68
N VAL A 181 -15.09 10.97 3.85
CA VAL A 181 -15.79 10.64 5.11
C VAL A 181 -16.21 11.89 5.91
N ARG A 182 -15.64 13.06 5.60
CA ARG A 182 -15.93 14.35 6.27
C ARG A 182 -17.13 15.07 5.65
#